data_AF-A0A9P7JME2-F1
#
_entry.id   AF-A0A9P7JME2-F1
#
_cell.length_a   1.000
_cell.length_b   1.000
_cell.length_c   1.000
_cell.angle_alpha   90.00
_cell.angle_beta   90.00
_cell.angle_gamma   90.00
#
_symmetry.space_group_name_H-M   'P 1'
#
loop_
_entity.id
_entity.type
_entity.pdbx_description
1 polymer ?
#
loop_
_entity_poly.entity_id
_entity_poly.type
_entity_poly.pdbx_seq_one_letter_code
_entity_poly.pdbx_strand_id
1 'polypeptide(L)'
;MARNEEKAQSMLYRFREAQAAELGLGTRADRRPKMASACKSLRECERWRGEILRELSRKVSKIQDAGLTDYEVRDVNDEINKLMREKRHWENQIIALGGANYRRNVAMLDDDGKEVPGTKGYKYFGRAKDLPGVRELFQSKKKEEEEESEALSFYKKFTNQGPAYFGDLDEADGKLLEYERQAEETEWRDEYTNVREILDLPLDDPIPEIPRGSLASSSPLPQNGLSPPQHLSNTKRKAQEEDVEMDTANSEAEKRLRKAESDNTAKAGVSSYGGADSIRAHATTAAAYLGFLSPEDLMPPTLPTREEMEGVLLALRKQALVEEYFGE
;
A
#
# COMPACT_ATOMS: atom_id res chain seq x y z
N MET A 1 -47.64 32.51 34.88
CA MET A 1 -47.34 32.33 33.44
C MET A 1 -47.27 30.83 33.16
N ALA A 2 -47.97 30.34 32.14
CA ALA A 2 -47.92 28.94 31.72
C ALA A 2 -46.49 28.50 31.34
N ARG A 3 -46.17 27.22 31.53
CA ARG A 3 -44.86 26.65 31.16
C ARG A 3 -44.66 26.74 29.64
N ASN A 4 -43.41 26.76 29.19
CA ASN A 4 -43.09 26.92 27.77
C ASN A 4 -43.70 25.80 26.90
N GLU A 5 -43.82 24.60 27.46
CA GLU A 5 -44.47 23.44 26.84
C GLU A 5 -45.97 23.67 26.60
N GLU A 6 -46.69 24.24 27.58
CA GLU A 6 -48.12 24.56 27.46
C GLU A 6 -48.35 25.67 26.44
N LYS A 7 -47.45 26.67 26.39
CA LYS A 7 -47.49 27.74 25.37
C LYS A 7 -47.27 27.19 23.96
N ALA A 8 -46.35 26.25 23.80
CA ALA A 8 -46.09 25.58 22.52
C ALA A 8 -47.23 24.65 22.09
N GLN A 9 -48.08 24.19 23.01
CA GLN A 9 -49.26 23.38 22.67
C GLN A 9 -50.53 24.19 22.38
N SER A 10 -50.48 25.51 22.54
CA SER A 10 -51.63 26.37 22.28
C SER A 10 -52.10 26.31 20.82
N MET A 11 -53.40 26.49 20.59
CA MET A 11 -54.02 26.47 19.25
C MET A 11 -53.37 27.49 18.31
N LEU A 12 -53.01 28.68 18.81
CA LEU A 12 -52.33 29.71 18.03
C LEU A 12 -50.90 29.29 17.63
N TYR A 13 -50.16 28.63 18.52
CA TYR A 13 -48.82 28.15 18.20
C TYR A 13 -48.88 27.06 17.12
N ARG A 14 -49.81 26.09 17.26
CA ARG A 14 -50.04 25.05 16.24
C ARG A 14 -50.48 25.63 14.90
N PHE A 15 -51.35 26.64 14.90
CA PHE A 15 -51.78 27.33 13.68
C PHE A 15 -50.61 28.04 12.98
N ARG A 16 -49.78 28.77 13.74
CA ARG A 16 -48.59 29.44 13.21
C ARG A 16 -47.55 28.44 12.70
N GLU A 17 -47.40 27.29 13.37
CA GLU A 17 -46.54 26.20 12.93
C GLU A 17 -47.04 25.59 11.62
N ALA A 18 -48.35 25.32 11.49
CA ALA A 18 -48.96 24.84 10.25
C ALA A 18 -48.78 25.83 9.10
N GLN A 19 -48.99 27.13 9.35
CA GLN A 19 -48.77 28.18 8.35
C GLN A 19 -47.29 28.28 7.92
N ALA A 20 -46.36 28.13 8.86
CA ALA A 20 -44.93 28.09 8.55
C ALA A 20 -44.53 26.80 7.79
N ALA A 21 -45.20 25.69 8.04
CA ALA A 21 -45.02 24.43 7.31
C ALA A 21 -45.53 24.55 5.87
N GLU A 22 -46.69 25.17 5.65
CA GLU A 22 -47.23 25.46 4.31
C GLU A 22 -46.32 26.40 3.50
N LEU A 23 -45.65 27.35 4.17
CA LEU A 23 -44.64 28.22 3.57
C LEU A 23 -43.29 27.52 3.33
N GLY A 24 -43.16 26.24 3.68
CA GLY A 24 -41.93 25.45 3.51
C GLY A 24 -40.80 25.80 4.48
N LEU A 25 -41.11 26.56 5.55
CA LEU A 25 -40.16 27.01 6.58
C LEU A 25 -40.21 26.14 7.85
N GLY A 26 -41.09 25.13 7.91
CA GLY A 26 -41.24 24.23 9.04
C GLY A 26 -40.04 23.29 9.21
N THR A 27 -39.24 23.47 10.25
CA THR A 27 -37.99 22.73 10.47
C THR A 27 -38.01 21.73 11.63
N ARG A 28 -39.02 21.76 12.51
CA ARG A 28 -39.07 20.96 13.75
C ARG A 28 -40.01 19.75 13.74
N ALA A 29 -40.99 19.71 12.83
CA ALA A 29 -41.98 18.64 12.79
C ALA A 29 -41.63 17.50 11.81
N ASP A 30 -40.70 17.72 10.88
CA ASP A 30 -40.22 16.65 10.01
C ASP A 30 -39.40 15.69 10.87
N ARG A 31 -39.92 14.47 11.07
CA ARG A 31 -39.15 13.36 11.63
C ARG A 31 -38.40 12.70 10.49
N ARG A 32 -37.15 12.32 10.76
CA ARG A 32 -36.34 11.53 9.83
C ARG A 32 -37.12 10.29 9.38
N PRO A 33 -37.28 10.07 8.07
CA PRO A 33 -37.85 8.82 7.56
C PRO A 33 -37.01 7.62 8.01
N LYS A 34 -37.67 6.53 8.41
CA LYS A 34 -36.97 5.30 8.83
C LYS A 34 -36.20 4.63 7.69
N MET A 35 -36.71 4.77 6.46
CA MET A 35 -36.12 4.19 5.26
C MET A 35 -35.50 5.29 4.40
N ALA A 36 -34.18 5.25 4.22
CA ALA A 36 -33.48 6.22 3.38
C ALA A 36 -33.95 6.16 1.91
N SER A 37 -34.32 4.98 1.40
CA SER A 37 -34.81 4.78 0.03
C SER A 37 -36.12 5.49 -0.30
N ALA A 38 -36.88 5.92 0.71
CA ALA A 38 -38.11 6.69 0.50
C ALA A 38 -37.82 8.13 0.03
N CYS A 39 -36.66 8.69 0.39
CA CYS A 39 -36.26 10.02 -0.03
C CYS A 39 -35.65 9.99 -1.44
N LYS A 40 -36.25 10.77 -2.35
CA LYS A 40 -35.79 10.94 -3.74
C LYS A 40 -35.03 12.25 -3.97
N SER A 41 -35.04 13.15 -2.99
CA SER A 41 -34.40 14.46 -3.05
C SER A 41 -33.01 14.41 -2.44
N LEU A 42 -31.98 14.73 -3.23
CA LEU A 42 -30.58 14.80 -2.75
C LEU A 42 -30.42 15.77 -1.57
N ARG A 43 -31.04 16.95 -1.65
CA ARG A 43 -30.97 17.99 -0.61
C ARG A 43 -31.51 17.51 0.74
N GLU A 44 -32.58 16.72 0.71
CA GLU A 44 -33.16 16.14 1.93
C GLU A 44 -32.27 15.04 2.49
N CYS A 45 -31.73 14.16 1.66
CA CYS A 45 -30.79 13.13 2.09
C CYS A 45 -29.55 13.73 2.77
N GLU A 46 -29.00 14.81 2.22
CA GLU A 46 -27.87 15.54 2.82
C GLU A 46 -28.25 16.22 4.15
N ARG A 47 -29.44 16.81 4.24
CA ARG A 47 -29.98 17.38 5.49
C ARG A 47 -30.08 16.31 6.58
N TRP A 48 -30.68 15.16 6.27
CA TRP A 48 -30.83 14.05 7.22
C TRP A 48 -29.49 13.46 7.64
N ARG A 49 -28.55 13.30 6.70
CA ARG A 49 -27.18 12.89 7.01
C ARG A 49 -26.51 13.87 7.98
N GLY A 50 -26.64 15.17 7.74
CA GLY A 50 -26.09 16.21 8.62
C GLY A 50 -26.72 16.20 10.01
N GLU A 51 -28.00 15.86 10.14
CA GLU A 51 -28.65 15.70 11.44
C GLU A 51 -28.16 14.44 12.18
N ILE A 52 -27.99 13.30 11.49
CA ILE A 52 -27.38 12.09 12.08
C ILE A 52 -26.00 12.40 12.64
N LEU A 53 -25.17 13.15 11.91
CA LEU A 53 -23.83 13.52 12.36
C LEU A 53 -23.86 14.38 13.64
N ARG A 54 -24.84 15.31 13.74
CA ARG A 54 -25.01 16.11 14.95
C ARG A 54 -25.49 15.28 16.14
N GLU A 55 -26.40 14.33 15.92
CA GLU A 55 -26.82 13.36 16.94
C GLU A 55 -25.67 12.47 17.40
N LEU A 56 -24.88 11.97 16.44
CA LEU A 56 -23.70 11.16 16.69
C LEU A 56 -22.69 11.92 17.57
N SER A 57 -22.34 13.15 17.19
CA SER A 57 -21.42 14.00 17.95
C SER A 57 -21.91 14.23 19.39
N ARG A 58 -23.20 14.53 19.59
CA ARG A 58 -23.77 14.67 20.94
C ARG A 58 -23.67 13.38 21.77
N LYS A 59 -23.90 12.22 21.16
CA LYS A 59 -23.79 10.93 21.88
C LYS A 59 -22.35 10.53 22.16
N VAL A 60 -21.42 10.83 21.25
CA VAL A 60 -19.98 10.63 21.47
C VAL A 60 -19.49 11.52 22.61
N SER A 61 -19.94 12.77 22.73
CA SER A 61 -19.63 13.58 23.91
C SER A 61 -20.25 12.99 25.18
N LYS A 62 -21.51 12.54 25.13
CA LYS A 62 -22.20 11.95 26.29
C LYS A 62 -21.53 10.66 26.80
N ILE A 63 -20.96 9.84 25.92
CA ILE A 63 -20.32 8.57 26.32
C ILE A 63 -19.02 8.79 27.13
N GLN A 64 -18.42 9.97 27.01
CA GLN A 64 -17.23 10.37 27.75
C GLN A 64 -17.56 10.85 29.17
N ASP A 65 -18.83 11.06 29.51
CA ASP A 65 -19.24 11.53 30.84
C ASP A 65 -18.91 10.49 31.91
N ALA A 66 -18.08 10.86 32.89
CA ALA A 66 -17.66 9.97 33.98
C ALA A 66 -18.82 9.59 34.93
N GLY A 67 -19.87 10.40 35.00
CA GLY A 67 -21.05 10.15 35.83
C GLY A 67 -22.00 9.08 35.29
N LEU A 68 -21.79 8.60 34.06
CA LEU A 68 -22.65 7.61 33.44
C LEU A 68 -22.34 6.21 33.99
N THR A 69 -23.36 5.37 34.21
CA THR A 69 -23.15 3.99 34.65
C THR A 69 -22.69 3.11 33.48
N ASP A 70 -22.04 1.97 33.78
CA ASP A 70 -21.56 1.06 32.75
C ASP A 70 -22.68 0.48 31.87
N TYR A 71 -23.91 0.38 32.37
CA TYR A 71 -25.07 -0.04 31.59
C TYR A 71 -25.52 1.06 30.61
N GLU A 72 -25.63 2.29 31.09
CA GLU A 72 -25.96 3.44 30.24
C GLU A 72 -24.89 3.70 29.17
N VAL A 73 -23.61 3.47 29.49
CA VAL A 73 -22.51 3.52 28.50
C VAL A 73 -22.72 2.49 27.38
N ARG A 74 -23.18 1.27 27.71
CA ARG A 74 -23.53 0.25 26.68
C ARG A 74 -24.68 0.70 25.81
N ASP A 75 -25.76 1.21 26.41
CA ASP A 75 -26.93 1.70 25.69
C ASP A 75 -26.57 2.86 24.74
N VAL A 76 -25.80 3.84 25.23
CA VAL A 76 -25.31 4.95 24.39
C VAL A 76 -24.42 4.44 23.26
N ASN A 77 -23.57 3.44 23.51
CA ASN A 77 -22.74 2.83 22.46
C ASN A 77 -23.59 2.12 21.39
N ASP A 78 -24.64 1.42 21.79
CA ASP A 78 -25.59 0.78 20.87
C ASP A 78 -26.35 1.80 20.02
N GLU A 79 -26.77 2.91 20.63
CA GLU A 79 -27.39 4.01 19.92
C GLU A 79 -26.43 4.67 18.91
N ILE A 80 -25.16 4.86 19.27
CA ILE A 80 -24.13 5.37 18.36
C ILE A 80 -23.94 4.40 17.17
N ASN A 81 -23.83 3.09 17.44
CA ASN A 81 -23.72 2.08 16.38
C ASN A 81 -24.97 2.01 15.48
N LYS A 82 -26.16 2.23 16.04
CA LYS A 82 -27.40 2.35 15.26
C LYS A 82 -27.37 3.57 14.34
N LEU A 83 -27.02 4.74 14.86
CA LEU A 83 -26.88 5.97 14.06
C LEU A 83 -25.80 5.83 12.98
N MET A 84 -24.70 5.12 13.25
CA MET A 84 -23.66 4.84 12.26
C MET A 84 -24.16 3.95 11.12
N ARG A 85 -25.00 2.95 11.41
CA ARG A 85 -25.65 2.14 10.38
C ARG A 85 -26.65 2.96 9.56
N GLU A 86 -27.47 3.76 10.22
CA GLU A 86 -28.39 4.69 9.56
C GLU A 86 -27.63 5.67 8.65
N LYS A 87 -26.54 6.29 9.14
CA LYS A 87 -25.65 7.14 8.33
C LYS A 87 -25.19 6.44 7.06
N ARG A 88 -24.77 5.18 7.14
CA ARG A 88 -24.34 4.40 5.97
C ARG A 88 -25.49 4.20 4.96
N HIS A 89 -26.71 3.95 5.43
CA HIS A 89 -27.88 3.84 4.55
C HIS A 89 -28.17 5.15 3.84
N TRP A 90 -28.10 6.28 4.54
CA TRP A 90 -28.27 7.61 3.94
C TRP A 90 -27.15 7.96 2.96
N GLU A 91 -25.89 7.63 3.27
CA GLU A 91 -24.76 7.83 2.36
C GLU A 91 -24.89 6.97 1.09
N ASN A 92 -25.36 5.73 1.21
CA ASN A 92 -25.63 4.88 0.05
C ASN A 92 -26.77 5.45 -0.80
N GLN A 93 -27.82 6.00 -0.19
CA GLN A 93 -28.92 6.64 -0.92
C GLN A 93 -28.45 7.89 -1.67
N ILE A 94 -27.60 8.72 -1.04
CA ILE A 94 -27.02 9.89 -1.71
C ILE A 94 -26.23 9.46 -2.95
N ILE A 95 -25.41 8.41 -2.83
CA ILE A 95 -24.67 7.85 -3.96
C ILE A 95 -25.61 7.31 -5.04
N ALA A 96 -26.67 6.58 -4.66
CA ALA A 96 -27.65 6.02 -5.60
C ALA A 96 -28.41 7.11 -6.38
N LEU A 97 -28.65 8.26 -5.75
CA LEU A 97 -29.25 9.44 -6.39
C LEU A 97 -28.24 10.28 -7.21
N GLY A 98 -26.98 9.82 -7.34
CA GLY A 98 -25.93 10.51 -8.10
C GLY A 98 -25.21 11.64 -7.34
N GLY A 99 -25.35 11.69 -6.01
CA GLY A 99 -24.71 12.69 -5.14
C GLY A 99 -23.26 12.34 -4.76
N ALA A 100 -22.68 13.18 -3.90
CA ALA A 100 -21.29 13.03 -3.46
C ALA A 100 -21.05 11.73 -2.68
N ASN A 101 -19.89 11.10 -2.92
CA ASN A 101 -19.50 9.87 -2.23
C ASN A 101 -18.77 10.18 -0.91
N TYR A 102 -19.53 10.25 0.18
CA TYR A 102 -19.01 10.47 1.53
C TYR A 102 -18.34 9.26 2.19
N ARG A 103 -18.29 8.10 1.53
CA ARG A 103 -17.64 6.88 2.08
C ARG A 103 -16.14 6.84 1.80
N ARG A 104 -15.71 7.48 0.73
CA ARG A 104 -14.31 7.49 0.29
C ARG A 104 -13.54 8.36 1.30
N ASN A 105 -12.71 7.74 2.14
CA ASN A 105 -11.60 8.38 2.88
C ASN A 105 -11.83 8.86 4.32
N VAL A 106 -12.77 8.31 5.09
CA VAL A 106 -12.80 8.58 6.54
C VAL A 106 -12.57 7.28 7.32
N ALA A 107 -11.30 6.97 7.57
CA ALA A 107 -10.95 6.12 8.71
C ALA A 107 -11.48 6.84 9.95
N MET A 108 -12.38 6.18 10.68
CA MET A 108 -13.00 6.78 11.86
C MET A 108 -11.97 6.73 12.97
N LEU A 109 -11.19 7.80 13.08
CA LEU A 109 -10.26 8.04 14.17
C LEU A 109 -11.03 8.47 15.42
N ASP A 110 -10.59 7.98 16.57
CA ASP A 110 -11.03 8.47 17.87
C ASP A 110 -10.30 9.77 18.24
N ASP A 111 -10.65 10.37 19.37
CA ASP A 111 -10.01 11.58 19.92
C ASP A 111 -8.48 11.43 20.08
N ASP A 112 -8.02 10.19 20.35
CA ASP A 112 -6.60 9.82 20.44
C ASP A 112 -5.92 9.59 19.08
N GLY A 113 -6.60 9.83 17.97
CA GLY A 113 -6.09 9.60 16.61
C GLY A 113 -5.85 8.12 16.27
N LYS A 114 -6.33 7.19 17.10
CA LYS A 114 -6.30 5.74 16.85
C LYS A 114 -7.60 5.30 16.19
N GLU A 115 -7.53 4.29 15.31
CA GLU A 115 -8.73 3.68 14.75
C GLU A 115 -9.60 3.14 15.87
N VAL A 116 -10.91 3.44 15.85
CA VAL A 116 -11.85 2.95 16.87
C VAL A 116 -11.83 1.42 16.88
N PRO A 117 -11.30 0.78 17.95
CA PRO A 117 -11.27 -0.67 18.03
C PRO A 117 -12.68 -1.25 17.97
N GLY A 118 -12.84 -2.29 17.15
CA GLY A 118 -14.14 -2.90 16.90
C GLY A 118 -14.02 -4.34 16.40
N THR A 119 -15.05 -5.12 16.66
CA THR A 119 -15.17 -6.51 16.26
C THR A 119 -16.31 -6.62 15.25
N LYS A 120 -16.03 -7.17 14.06
CA LYS A 120 -17.02 -7.63 13.07
C LYS A 120 -18.24 -6.70 12.88
N GLY A 121 -18.00 -5.40 12.67
CA GLY A 121 -19.03 -4.41 12.34
C GLY A 121 -19.65 -3.65 13.52
N TYR A 122 -19.29 -3.99 14.76
CA TYR A 122 -19.63 -3.23 15.97
C TYR A 122 -18.40 -2.49 16.50
N LYS A 123 -18.59 -1.26 16.98
CA LYS A 123 -17.51 -0.39 17.44
C LYS A 123 -17.76 0.08 18.87
N TYR A 124 -16.69 0.27 19.64
CA TYR A 124 -16.75 0.79 21.01
C TYR A 124 -16.14 2.18 21.05
N PHE A 125 -16.93 3.19 21.42
CA PHE A 125 -16.51 4.59 21.40
C PHE A 125 -16.18 5.10 22.82
N GLY A 126 -15.12 5.92 22.94
CA GLY A 126 -14.71 6.50 24.22
C GLY A 126 -14.67 5.48 25.37
N ARG A 127 -15.35 5.79 26.48
CA ARG A 127 -15.42 4.95 27.68
C ARG A 127 -16.03 3.56 27.46
N ALA A 128 -16.77 3.33 26.37
CA ALA A 128 -17.28 1.99 26.08
C ALA A 128 -16.18 0.94 25.89
N LYS A 129 -14.94 1.37 25.59
CA LYS A 129 -13.76 0.49 25.50
C LYS A 129 -13.29 0.01 26.87
N ASP A 130 -13.54 0.79 27.92
CA ASP A 130 -13.09 0.52 29.29
C ASP A 130 -14.06 -0.39 30.06
N LEU A 131 -15.21 -0.70 29.46
CA LEU A 131 -16.20 -1.59 30.07
C LEU A 131 -15.57 -2.96 30.42
N PRO A 132 -15.91 -3.54 31.58
CA PRO A 132 -15.46 -4.88 31.95
C PRO A 132 -15.93 -5.89 30.90
N GLY A 133 -15.03 -6.77 30.46
CA GLY A 133 -15.20 -7.69 29.33
C GLY A 133 -14.76 -7.13 27.97
N VAL A 134 -15.14 -5.90 27.62
CA VAL A 134 -14.70 -5.27 26.34
C VAL A 134 -13.21 -4.92 26.41
N ARG A 135 -12.78 -4.39 27.56
CA ARG A 135 -11.37 -4.06 27.81
C ARG A 135 -10.48 -5.29 27.70
N GLU A 136 -10.94 -6.43 28.21
CA GLU A 136 -10.21 -7.71 28.14
C GLU A 136 -10.11 -8.23 26.70
N LEU A 137 -11.16 -8.09 25.89
CA LEU A 137 -11.13 -8.45 24.46
C LEU A 137 -10.12 -7.63 23.65
N PHE A 138 -9.91 -6.36 24.00
CA PHE A 138 -8.90 -5.54 23.34
C PHE A 138 -7.49 -5.80 23.84
N GLN A 139 -7.34 -6.09 25.14
CA GLN A 139 -6.05 -6.46 25.71
C GLN A 139 -5.58 -7.83 25.20
N SER A 140 -6.46 -8.82 25.11
CA SER A 140 -6.13 -10.15 24.59
C SER A 140 -5.70 -10.09 23.12
N LYS A 141 -6.46 -9.36 22.29
CA LYS A 141 -6.10 -9.13 20.89
C LYS A 141 -4.77 -8.41 20.73
N LYS A 142 -4.52 -7.36 21.54
CA LYS A 142 -3.24 -6.66 21.51
C LYS A 142 -2.08 -7.60 21.86
N LYS A 143 -2.27 -8.49 22.83
CA LYS A 143 -1.28 -9.51 23.20
C LYS A 143 -1.04 -10.51 22.07
N GLU A 144 -2.10 -10.98 21.42
CA GLU A 144 -2.02 -11.88 20.27
C GLU A 144 -1.30 -11.22 19.08
N GLU A 145 -1.62 -9.96 18.75
CA GLU A 145 -0.93 -9.19 17.72
C GLU A 145 0.57 -8.96 18.05
N GLU A 146 0.89 -8.70 19.32
CA GLU A 146 2.28 -8.60 19.79
C GLU A 146 3.02 -9.94 19.63
N GLU A 147 2.40 -11.05 20.04
CA GLU A 147 2.95 -12.41 19.89
C GLU A 147 3.16 -12.78 18.41
N GLU A 148 2.20 -12.47 17.53
CA GLU A 148 2.34 -12.64 16.08
C GLU A 148 3.46 -11.76 15.51
N SER A 149 3.56 -10.51 15.94
CA SER A 149 4.63 -9.61 15.50
C SER A 149 6.01 -10.08 15.95
N GLU A 150 6.11 -10.63 17.16
CA GLU A 150 7.33 -11.18 17.70
C GLU A 150 7.72 -12.47 16.97
N ALA A 151 6.75 -13.38 16.73
CA ALA A 151 6.95 -14.59 15.95
C ALA A 151 7.37 -14.29 14.50
N LEU A 152 6.74 -13.31 13.85
CA LEU A 152 7.13 -12.84 12.52
C LEU A 152 8.53 -12.21 12.55
N SER A 153 8.85 -11.44 13.58
CA SER A 153 10.19 -10.84 13.73
C SER A 153 11.27 -11.91 13.94
N PHE A 154 10.95 -12.97 14.67
CA PHE A 154 11.81 -14.13 14.86
C PHE A 154 11.98 -14.87 13.54
N TYR A 155 10.89 -15.21 12.86
CA TYR A 155 10.92 -15.91 11.57
C TYR A 155 11.69 -15.13 10.50
N LYS A 156 11.50 -13.80 10.43
CA LYS A 156 12.19 -12.92 9.47
C LYS A 156 13.72 -12.94 9.60
N LYS A 157 14.26 -13.28 10.78
CA LYS A 157 15.71 -13.46 10.97
C LYS A 157 16.26 -14.68 10.22
N PHE A 158 15.39 -15.62 9.84
CA PHE A 158 15.74 -16.87 9.16
C PHE A 158 15.35 -16.88 7.67
N THR A 159 14.55 -15.91 7.20
CA THR A 159 14.08 -15.89 5.80
C THR A 159 15.10 -15.33 4.81
N ASN A 160 16.02 -14.49 5.27
CA ASN A 160 16.98 -13.78 4.41
C ASN A 160 18.41 -14.29 4.65
N GLN A 161 18.57 -15.59 4.84
CA GLN A 161 19.89 -16.19 4.96
C GLN A 161 20.57 -16.20 3.58
N GLY A 162 21.85 -15.82 3.55
CA GLY A 162 22.65 -15.76 2.32
C GLY A 162 23.10 -17.14 1.82
N PRO A 163 23.77 -17.20 0.65
CA PRO A 163 24.26 -18.43 0.02
C PRO A 163 25.10 -19.33 0.95
N ALA A 164 25.84 -18.72 1.89
CA ALA A 164 26.61 -19.44 2.91
C ALA A 164 25.76 -20.37 3.81
N TYR A 165 24.50 -20.02 4.07
CA TYR A 165 23.60 -20.86 4.87
C TYR A 165 23.12 -22.09 4.11
N PHE A 166 23.03 -22.00 2.78
CA PHE A 166 22.59 -23.08 1.90
C PHE A 166 23.76 -23.95 1.41
N GLY A 167 25.00 -23.65 1.81
CA GLY A 167 26.19 -24.42 1.43
C GLY A 167 26.73 -24.08 0.04
N ASP A 168 26.18 -23.06 -0.64
CA ASP A 168 26.58 -22.68 -2.00
C ASP A 168 28.05 -22.22 -2.10
N LEU A 169 28.68 -21.89 -0.97
CA LEU A 169 30.08 -21.45 -0.90
C LEU A 169 31.05 -22.56 -0.48
N ASP A 170 30.56 -23.75 -0.12
CA ASP A 170 31.41 -24.83 0.41
C ASP A 170 32.37 -25.37 -0.68
N GLU A 171 31.96 -25.31 -1.95
CA GLU A 171 32.78 -25.73 -3.10
C GLU A 171 33.82 -24.66 -3.52
N ALA A 172 33.69 -23.41 -3.05
CA ALA A 172 34.60 -22.32 -3.42
C ALA A 172 35.99 -22.44 -2.78
N ASP A 173 36.13 -23.24 -1.73
CA ASP A 173 37.39 -23.45 -0.98
C ASP A 173 38.43 -24.24 -1.79
N GLY A 174 38.07 -24.82 -2.94
CA GLY A 174 38.98 -25.51 -3.87
C GLY A 174 39.53 -26.85 -3.37
N LYS A 175 39.31 -27.20 -2.09
CA LYS A 175 39.72 -28.48 -1.49
C LYS A 175 39.13 -29.69 -2.21
N LEU A 176 37.86 -29.60 -2.63
CA LEU A 176 37.19 -30.66 -3.39
C LEU A 176 37.88 -30.85 -4.75
N LEU A 177 38.15 -29.75 -5.46
CA LEU A 177 38.86 -29.77 -6.75
C LEU A 177 40.29 -30.28 -6.63
N GLU A 178 40.99 -30.02 -5.53
CA GLU A 178 42.31 -30.60 -5.25
C GLU A 178 42.24 -32.11 -5.02
N TYR A 179 41.24 -32.57 -4.26
CA TYR A 179 41.00 -33.99 -4.01
C TYR A 179 40.65 -34.74 -5.30
N GLU A 180 39.71 -34.21 -6.09
CA GLU A 180 39.32 -34.77 -7.40
C GLU A 180 40.52 -34.85 -8.34
N ARG A 181 41.32 -33.77 -8.42
CA ARG A 181 42.54 -33.73 -9.23
C ARG A 181 43.56 -34.79 -8.82
N GLN A 182 43.76 -35.02 -7.52
CA GLN A 182 44.66 -36.07 -7.04
C GLN A 182 44.13 -37.46 -7.39
N ALA A 183 42.83 -37.69 -7.22
CA ALA A 183 42.18 -38.95 -7.57
C ALA A 183 42.28 -39.25 -9.08
N GLU A 184 41.99 -38.27 -9.93
CA GLU A 184 42.17 -38.36 -11.39
C GLU A 184 43.61 -38.74 -11.76
N GLU A 185 44.60 -38.12 -11.09
CA GLU A 185 46.02 -38.36 -11.37
C GLU A 185 46.49 -39.76 -10.95
N THR A 186 45.88 -40.32 -9.90
CA THR A 186 46.13 -41.70 -9.50
C THR A 186 45.47 -42.68 -10.47
N GLU A 187 44.19 -42.46 -10.81
CA GLU A 187 43.46 -43.31 -11.74
C GLU A 187 44.10 -43.30 -13.13
N TRP A 188 44.55 -42.14 -13.61
CA TRP A 188 45.25 -42.04 -14.89
C TRP A 188 46.54 -42.85 -14.93
N ARG A 189 47.33 -42.82 -13.85
CA ARG A 189 48.56 -43.61 -13.77
C ARG A 189 48.26 -45.09 -13.76
N ASP A 190 47.29 -45.52 -12.96
CA ASP A 190 46.89 -46.92 -12.84
C ASP A 190 46.34 -47.44 -14.17
N GLU A 191 45.43 -46.71 -14.81
CA GLU A 191 44.87 -47.08 -16.12
C GLU A 191 45.94 -47.05 -17.23
N TYR A 192 46.86 -46.08 -17.21
CA TYR A 192 47.95 -46.06 -18.17
C TYR A 192 48.87 -47.28 -18.00
N THR A 193 49.14 -47.70 -16.76
CA THR A 193 49.92 -48.93 -16.52
C THR A 193 49.19 -50.18 -17.01
N ASN A 194 47.87 -50.26 -16.81
CA ASN A 194 47.03 -51.35 -17.30
C ASN A 194 47.03 -51.43 -18.83
N VAL A 195 46.83 -50.29 -19.52
CA VAL A 195 46.88 -50.22 -20.99
C VAL A 195 48.27 -50.56 -21.53
N ARG A 196 49.34 -50.12 -20.85
CA ARG A 196 50.72 -50.44 -21.23
C ARG A 196 51.02 -51.93 -21.14
N GLU A 197 50.51 -52.60 -20.10
CA GLU A 197 50.59 -54.06 -19.93
C GLU A 197 49.83 -54.79 -21.05
N ILE A 198 48.64 -54.32 -21.42
CA ILE A 198 47.82 -54.92 -22.49
C ILE A 198 48.50 -54.79 -23.88
N LEU A 199 49.26 -53.73 -24.12
CA LEU A 199 49.87 -53.41 -25.41
C LEU A 199 51.34 -53.86 -25.53
N ASP A 200 51.90 -54.54 -24.53
CA ASP A 200 53.29 -55.06 -24.51
C ASP A 200 54.36 -53.99 -24.83
N LEU A 201 54.15 -52.73 -24.38
CA LEU A 201 55.09 -51.62 -24.60
C LEU A 201 56.22 -51.62 -23.55
N PRO A 202 57.48 -51.31 -23.94
CA PRO A 202 58.63 -51.33 -23.02
C PRO A 202 58.45 -50.33 -21.87
N LEU A 203 58.96 -50.67 -20.68
CA LEU A 203 58.72 -49.98 -19.39
C LEU A 203 59.46 -48.63 -19.21
N ASP A 204 60.37 -48.25 -20.11
CA ASP A 204 61.30 -47.12 -19.89
C ASP A 204 60.74 -45.74 -20.25
N ASP A 205 59.65 -45.64 -21.01
CA ASP A 205 59.05 -44.34 -21.36
C ASP A 205 58.24 -43.74 -20.18
N PRO A 206 58.36 -42.42 -19.90
CA PRO A 206 57.64 -41.76 -18.82
C PRO A 206 56.13 -41.72 -19.10
N ILE A 207 55.31 -41.88 -18.06
CA ILE A 207 53.85 -41.77 -18.14
C ILE A 207 53.50 -40.32 -18.54
N PRO A 208 52.76 -40.09 -19.63
CA PRO A 208 52.35 -38.75 -20.03
C PRO A 208 51.40 -38.15 -18.99
N GLU A 209 51.49 -36.83 -18.77
CA GLU A 209 50.54 -36.13 -17.91
C GLU A 209 49.13 -36.14 -18.53
N ILE A 210 48.10 -36.13 -17.69
CA ILE A 210 46.70 -36.02 -18.13
C ILE A 210 46.56 -34.77 -19.01
N PRO A 211 46.05 -34.89 -20.25
CA PRO A 211 45.75 -33.74 -21.10
C PRO A 211 44.59 -32.93 -20.51
N ARG A 212 44.87 -32.10 -19.51
CA ARG A 212 43.92 -31.08 -19.05
C ARG A 212 43.85 -30.06 -20.18
N GLY A 213 42.69 -29.92 -20.82
CA GLY A 213 42.48 -28.87 -21.82
C GLY A 213 43.01 -27.54 -21.27
N SER A 214 43.84 -26.85 -22.05
CA SER A 214 44.36 -25.56 -21.60
C SER A 214 43.18 -24.68 -21.20
N LEU A 215 43.29 -23.98 -20.08
CA LEU A 215 42.29 -23.05 -19.54
C LEU A 215 42.13 -21.81 -20.44
N ALA A 216 41.83 -22.03 -21.71
CA ALA A 216 41.45 -21.05 -22.70
C ALA A 216 40.20 -21.59 -23.42
N SER A 217 39.05 -20.97 -23.16
CA SER A 217 37.73 -21.20 -23.77
C SER A 217 36.73 -22.11 -23.04
N SER A 218 36.59 -21.96 -21.73
CA SER A 218 35.22 -21.69 -21.24
C SER A 218 35.13 -20.18 -21.01
N SER A 219 34.33 -19.50 -21.83
CA SER A 219 33.96 -18.11 -21.56
C SER A 219 33.44 -18.05 -20.13
N PRO A 220 33.86 -17.08 -19.30
CA PRO A 220 33.28 -16.93 -17.98
C PRO A 220 31.77 -16.76 -18.16
N LEU A 221 30.97 -17.56 -17.45
CA LEU A 221 29.56 -17.22 -17.24
C LEU A 221 29.54 -15.75 -16.80
N PRO A 222 28.62 -14.91 -17.33
CA PRO A 222 28.51 -13.55 -16.86
C PRO A 222 28.20 -13.61 -15.37
N GLN A 223 29.22 -13.33 -14.55
CA GLN A 223 29.02 -12.90 -13.17
C GLN A 223 28.29 -11.58 -13.28
N ASN A 224 26.96 -11.66 -13.32
CA ASN A 224 26.13 -10.51 -13.05
C ASN A 224 26.52 -10.05 -11.66
N GLY A 225 27.28 -8.95 -11.61
CA GLY A 225 27.62 -8.26 -10.39
C GLY A 225 26.34 -7.82 -9.70
N LEU A 226 25.84 -8.66 -8.80
CA LEU A 226 25.15 -8.18 -7.62
C LEU A 226 26.22 -7.49 -6.78
N SER A 227 26.40 -6.20 -7.07
CA SER A 227 27.08 -5.29 -6.15
C SER A 227 26.47 -5.50 -4.75
N PRO A 228 27.29 -5.71 -3.71
CA PRO A 228 26.78 -5.71 -2.35
C PRO A 228 26.04 -4.38 -2.09
N PRO A 229 24.89 -4.36 -1.40
CA PRO A 229 24.31 -3.10 -0.97
C PRO A 229 25.36 -2.40 -0.10
N GLN A 230 25.87 -1.26 -0.59
CA GLN A 230 26.79 -0.44 0.17
C GLN A 230 26.10 -0.04 1.47
N HIS A 231 26.65 -0.53 2.57
CA HIS A 231 26.35 -0.08 3.91
C HIS A 231 26.70 1.41 3.97
N LEU A 232 25.68 2.27 4.07
CA LEU A 232 25.87 3.68 4.38
C LEU A 232 26.53 3.76 5.76
N SER A 233 27.84 4.02 5.77
CA SER A 233 28.56 4.43 6.96
C SER A 233 27.99 5.77 7.43
N ASN A 234 27.13 5.73 8.44
CA ASN A 234 26.83 6.92 9.24
C ASN A 234 28.10 7.30 10.01
N THR A 235 28.92 8.14 9.38
CA THR A 235 29.98 8.88 10.04
C THR A 235 29.35 9.80 11.07
N LYS A 236 29.41 9.34 12.32
CA LYS A 236 29.27 10.06 13.57
C LYS A 236 30.02 11.40 13.51
N ARG A 237 29.31 12.50 13.24
CA ARG A 237 29.82 13.83 13.56
C ARG A 237 29.51 14.10 15.03
N LYS A 238 30.60 14.19 15.79
CA LYS A 238 30.67 14.69 17.16
C LYS A 238 30.29 16.17 17.14
N ALA A 239 29.17 16.52 17.76
CA ALA A 239 28.87 17.89 18.16
C ALA A 239 28.83 17.91 19.70
N GLN A 240 29.55 18.89 20.22
CA GLN A 240 29.89 19.13 21.61
C GLN A 240 28.70 19.76 22.33
N GLU A 241 28.41 19.28 23.54
CA GLU A 241 27.49 19.90 24.49
C GLU A 241 28.01 21.28 24.89
N GLU A 242 27.14 22.29 24.85
CA GLU A 242 27.22 23.46 25.71
C GLU A 242 25.80 24.03 25.91
N ASP A 243 25.36 24.00 27.17
CA ASP A 243 24.15 24.60 27.71
C ASP A 243 24.18 26.13 27.61
N VAL A 244 23.10 26.77 27.13
CA VAL A 244 22.69 28.12 27.58
C VAL A 244 21.16 28.27 27.48
N GLU A 245 20.55 28.67 28.59
CA GLU A 245 19.14 29.05 28.75
C GLU A 245 18.75 30.39 28.09
N MET A 246 17.44 30.56 27.89
CA MET A 246 16.62 31.78 28.11
C MET A 246 16.17 32.66 26.91
N ASP A 247 14.83 32.74 26.84
CA ASP A 247 13.93 33.90 26.68
C ASP A 247 13.67 34.68 25.37
N THR A 248 12.37 34.62 25.01
CA THR A 248 11.40 35.69 24.64
C THR A 248 11.56 36.59 23.39
N ALA A 249 10.36 36.82 22.82
CA ALA A 249 9.85 38.02 22.15
C ALA A 249 10.13 38.25 20.65
N ASN A 250 9.06 38.03 19.86
CA ASN A 250 8.39 39.00 19.00
C ASN A 250 9.23 39.86 18.03
N SER A 251 9.06 39.65 16.71
CA SER A 251 8.80 40.77 15.79
C SER A 251 8.24 40.29 14.45
N GLU A 252 7.14 40.94 14.06
CA GLU A 252 6.47 40.91 12.77
C GLU A 252 7.29 41.56 11.64
N ALA A 253 6.90 41.19 10.42
CA ALA A 253 6.88 42.00 9.19
C ALA A 253 8.22 42.39 8.53
N GLU A 254 8.49 41.77 7.37
CA GLU A 254 8.29 42.40 6.06
C GLU A 254 8.90 41.53 4.92
N LYS A 255 8.06 41.03 4.01
CA LYS A 255 8.07 41.38 2.57
C LYS A 255 7.19 40.44 1.76
N ARG A 256 6.04 41.00 1.37
CA ARG A 256 5.28 40.60 0.18
C ARG A 256 6.07 41.01 -1.06
N LEU A 257 6.20 40.10 -2.03
CA LEU A 257 6.03 40.29 -3.49
C LEU A 257 6.79 39.20 -4.25
N ARG A 258 6.05 38.18 -4.73
CA ARG A 258 5.98 37.71 -6.13
C ARG A 258 5.23 36.38 -6.18
N LYS A 259 4.00 36.44 -6.70
CA LYS A 259 3.16 35.31 -7.08
C LYS A 259 2.77 35.53 -8.53
N ALA A 260 3.29 34.73 -9.44
CA ALA A 260 2.70 34.38 -10.73
C ALA A 260 3.51 33.22 -11.35
N GLU A 261 2.80 32.30 -12.01
CA GLU A 261 3.24 31.11 -12.77
C GLU A 261 3.67 29.91 -11.90
N SER A 262 2.81 28.93 -11.62
CA SER A 262 2.25 27.89 -12.53
C SER A 262 3.34 27.13 -13.28
N ASP A 263 3.80 26.01 -12.72
CA ASP A 263 3.50 24.75 -13.41
C ASP A 263 3.67 23.50 -12.55
N ASN A 264 2.84 22.53 -12.90
CA ASN A 264 2.46 21.36 -12.13
C ASN A 264 3.23 20.14 -12.67
N THR A 265 4.46 19.90 -12.22
CA THR A 265 5.17 18.65 -12.55
C THR A 265 4.84 17.56 -11.55
N ALA A 266 3.82 16.77 -11.88
CA ALA A 266 3.58 15.46 -11.28
C ALA A 266 4.73 14.50 -11.67
N LYS A 267 5.50 14.09 -10.66
CA LYS A 267 6.46 12.99 -10.78
C LYS A 267 5.70 11.67 -10.92
N ALA A 268 5.67 11.13 -12.13
CA ALA A 268 5.46 9.70 -12.36
C ALA A 268 6.84 9.06 -12.52
N GLY A 269 7.22 8.21 -11.57
CA GLY A 269 8.43 7.41 -11.65
C GLY A 269 8.24 6.28 -12.66
N VAL A 270 9.14 6.22 -13.64
CA VAL A 270 9.46 4.98 -14.35
C VAL A 270 10.98 4.94 -14.49
N SER A 271 11.55 3.85 -13.99
CA SER A 271 12.96 3.49 -14.05
C SER A 271 13.46 3.50 -15.49
N SER A 272 14.44 4.35 -15.78
CA SER A 272 15.26 4.28 -16.99
C SER A 272 16.14 3.02 -16.92
N TYR A 273 15.61 1.88 -17.39
CA TYR A 273 16.44 0.73 -17.74
C TYR A 273 17.34 1.10 -18.93
N GLY A 274 18.51 0.47 -18.98
CA GLY A 274 19.68 0.86 -19.78
C GLY A 274 19.42 1.30 -21.22
N GLY A 275 20.28 2.20 -21.70
CA GLY A 275 20.18 2.82 -23.02
C GLY A 275 19.90 1.82 -24.14
N ALA A 276 19.15 2.25 -25.14
CA ALA A 276 18.70 1.43 -26.28
C ALA A 276 19.83 0.60 -26.93
N ASP A 277 21.07 1.10 -26.87
CA ASP A 277 22.27 0.41 -27.36
C ASP A 277 22.58 -0.89 -26.60
N SER A 278 22.32 -0.93 -25.29
CA SER A 278 22.52 -2.13 -24.45
C SER A 278 21.51 -3.23 -24.78
N ILE A 279 20.25 -2.85 -24.99
CA ILE A 279 19.17 -3.76 -25.39
C ILE A 279 19.47 -4.33 -26.79
N ARG A 280 19.97 -3.48 -27.70
CA ARG A 280 20.36 -3.90 -29.05
C ARG A 280 21.52 -4.88 -29.03
N ALA A 281 22.54 -4.65 -28.19
CA ALA A 281 23.67 -5.58 -28.02
C ALA A 281 23.24 -6.93 -27.44
N HIS A 282 22.28 -6.93 -26.50
CA HIS A 282 21.69 -8.15 -25.96
C HIS A 282 20.89 -8.91 -27.03
N ALA A 283 20.08 -8.20 -27.81
CA ALA A 283 19.29 -8.78 -28.90
C ALA A 283 20.19 -9.41 -29.99
N THR A 284 21.29 -8.76 -30.38
CA THR A 284 22.26 -9.33 -31.33
C THR A 284 22.94 -10.58 -30.79
N THR A 285 23.23 -10.59 -29.49
CA THR A 285 23.85 -11.74 -28.83
C THR A 285 22.88 -12.92 -28.75
N ALA A 286 21.62 -12.67 -28.40
CA ALA A 286 20.58 -13.69 -28.36
C ALA A 286 20.22 -14.24 -29.76
N ALA A 287 20.18 -13.40 -30.78
CA ALA A 287 19.97 -13.82 -32.17
C ALA A 287 21.10 -14.72 -32.71
N ALA A 288 22.33 -14.59 -32.19
CA ALA A 288 23.43 -15.50 -32.55
C ALA A 288 23.21 -16.95 -32.08
N TYR A 289 22.43 -17.14 -31.01
CA TYR A 289 22.04 -18.47 -30.52
C TYR A 289 20.74 -18.99 -31.16
N LEU A 290 19.90 -18.09 -31.66
CA LEU A 290 18.56 -18.38 -32.18
C LEU A 290 18.48 -18.06 -33.69
N GLY A 291 18.88 -19.01 -34.53
CA GLY A 291 18.99 -18.82 -35.99
C GLY A 291 17.68 -18.55 -36.76
N PHE A 292 16.53 -18.49 -36.09
CA PHE A 292 15.24 -18.15 -36.69
C PHE A 292 14.72 -16.74 -36.31
N LEU A 293 15.34 -16.09 -35.31
CA LEU A 293 14.94 -14.75 -34.88
C LEU A 293 15.95 -13.73 -35.38
N SER A 294 15.45 -12.63 -35.92
CA SER A 294 16.29 -11.48 -36.22
C SER A 294 16.53 -10.67 -34.95
N PRO A 295 17.63 -9.87 -34.88
CA PRO A 295 17.84 -8.93 -33.78
C PRO A 295 16.70 -7.91 -33.61
N GLU A 296 15.92 -7.66 -34.66
CA GLU A 296 14.78 -6.73 -34.64
C GLU A 296 13.56 -7.34 -33.93
N ASP A 297 13.34 -8.66 -34.06
CA ASP A 297 12.24 -9.38 -33.41
C ASP A 297 12.41 -9.46 -31.88
N LEU A 298 13.64 -9.29 -31.40
CA LEU A 298 14.01 -9.32 -29.99
C LEU A 298 14.01 -7.92 -29.35
N MET A 299 13.75 -6.87 -30.13
CA MET A 299 13.60 -5.52 -29.60
C MET A 299 12.22 -5.35 -28.95
N PRO A 300 12.12 -4.53 -27.88
CA PRO A 300 10.82 -4.20 -27.32
C PRO A 300 9.96 -3.50 -28.38
N PRO A 301 8.64 -3.79 -28.45
CA PRO A 301 7.76 -3.15 -29.41
C PRO A 301 7.78 -1.64 -29.21
N THR A 302 7.87 -0.90 -30.32
CA THR A 302 7.82 0.56 -30.28
C THR A 302 6.41 1.01 -29.89
N LEU A 303 6.28 1.64 -28.74
CA LEU A 303 5.03 2.28 -28.34
C LEU A 303 4.85 3.56 -29.18
N PRO A 304 3.65 3.80 -29.75
CA PRO A 304 3.39 5.04 -30.47
C PRO A 304 3.63 6.26 -29.59
N THR A 305 4.17 7.32 -30.19
CA THR A 305 4.38 8.58 -29.47
C THR A 305 3.04 9.22 -29.08
N ARG A 306 3.06 10.15 -28.13
CA ARG A 306 1.83 10.82 -27.68
C ARG A 306 1.09 11.51 -28.84
N GLU A 307 1.83 12.11 -29.76
CA GLU A 307 1.26 12.78 -30.95
C GLU A 307 0.60 11.77 -31.91
N GLU A 308 1.23 10.61 -32.12
CA GLU A 308 0.67 9.52 -32.92
C GLU A 308 -0.61 8.96 -32.26
N MET A 309 -0.59 8.76 -30.94
CA MET A 309 -1.77 8.32 -30.18
C MET A 309 -2.92 9.32 -30.26
N GLU A 310 -2.65 10.61 -30.12
CA GLU A 310 -3.64 11.67 -30.26
C GLU A 310 -4.23 11.69 -31.67
N GLY A 311 -3.40 11.49 -32.70
CA GLY A 311 -3.84 11.35 -34.10
C GLY A 311 -4.77 10.15 -34.32
N VAL A 312 -4.42 8.98 -33.79
CA VAL A 312 -5.25 7.77 -33.87
C VAL A 312 -6.58 7.94 -33.14
N LEU A 313 -6.57 8.52 -31.94
CA LEU A 313 -7.78 8.79 -31.17
C LEU A 313 -8.70 9.79 -31.88
N LEU A 314 -8.12 10.81 -32.53
CA LEU A 314 -8.87 11.79 -33.29
C LEU A 314 -9.47 11.17 -34.57
N ALA A 315 -8.76 10.26 -35.23
CA ALA A 315 -9.27 9.50 -36.37
C ALA A 315 -10.45 8.59 -35.95
N LEU A 316 -10.32 7.85 -34.85
CA LEU A 316 -11.39 7.01 -34.31
C LEU A 316 -12.62 7.83 -33.91
N ARG A 317 -12.42 9.00 -33.28
CA ARG A 317 -13.53 9.89 -32.92
C ARG A 317 -14.23 10.47 -34.15
N LYS A 318 -13.48 10.82 -35.20
CA LYS A 318 -14.06 11.23 -36.48
C LYS A 318 -14.85 10.10 -37.12
N GLN A 319 -14.32 8.88 -37.11
CA GLN A 319 -15.00 7.70 -37.67
C GLN A 319 -16.29 7.40 -36.90
N ALA A 320 -16.26 7.40 -35.57
CA ALA A 320 -17.45 7.19 -34.75
C ALA A 320 -18.53 8.27 -34.98
N LEU A 321 -18.12 9.53 -35.17
CA LEU A 321 -19.05 10.60 -35.54
C LEU A 321 -19.60 10.40 -36.96
N VAL A 322 -18.79 9.96 -37.92
CA VAL A 322 -19.28 9.68 -39.28
C VAL A 322 -20.30 8.53 -39.24
N GLU A 323 -20.03 7.48 -38.48
CA GLU A 323 -20.96 6.35 -38.28
C GLU A 323 -22.27 6.80 -37.60
N GLU A 324 -22.18 7.64 -36.55
CA GLU A 324 -23.37 8.16 -35.85
C GLU A 324 -24.24 9.07 -36.74
N TYR A 325 -23.63 9.87 -37.62
CA TYR A 325 -24.34 10.85 -38.44
C TYR A 325 -24.74 10.36 -39.84
N PHE A 326 -23.96 9.45 -40.44
CA PHE A 326 -24.18 8.95 -41.81
C PHE A 326 -24.60 7.47 -41.86
N GLY A 327 -24.45 6.71 -40.78
CA GLY A 327 -25.04 5.37 -40.62
C GLY A 327 -24.51 4.26 -41.53
N GLU A 328 -23.31 4.40 -42.10
CA GLU A 328 -22.58 3.30 -42.77
C GLU A 328 -21.69 2.52 -41.81
#